data_AF-A0A813C485-F1
#
_entry.id   AF-A0A813C485-F1
#
_cell.length_a   1.000
_cell.length_b   1.000
_cell.length_c   1.000
_cell.angle_alpha   90.00
_cell.angle_beta   90.00
_cell.angle_gamma   90.00
#
_symmetry.space_group_name_H-M   'P 1'
#
loop_
_entity.id
_entity.type
_entity.pdbx_description
1 polymer ?
#
loop_
_entity_poly.entity_id
_entity_poly.type
_entity_poly.pdbx_seq_one_letter_code
_entity_poly.pdbx_strand_id
1 'polypeptide(L)'
;VLNTTKGLLRGCWGKFTADAFYRHFPRQVDAMKTIRHLILHVLDITRYAVREGEQVEDVELLGEGSFSKVFGLGPVAAKVISENERPWVHRAAVQNGLLADLHGYGPAIFGHGRVQQDMGGHFRGTVVFMERLYPAGEDWSDTDTDHVLEAIQRVAKDAFHNDLKMPNILRRRGRPLLIDFDLLSPFCVKVAVTSSCIEHDFRSLLEPAGDMCTQSFREFYDLFAFTLTLQDCALYRRLLARLLVLWRQLEEPVLQPMLATIGLDKLSEMPFEVLVRVPLRGVSVCLLDLRGNLFVHTAEAGDAAIPAACLELPQLVRSNGVYWPAQAEAVST
;
A
#
# COMPACT_ATOMS: atom_id res chain seq x y z
N VAL A 1 -2.11 36.92 9.97
CA VAL A 1 -2.85 37.92 9.20
C VAL A 1 -2.72 37.55 7.74
N LEU A 2 -3.81 37.54 7.00
CA LEU A 2 -3.78 37.23 5.56
C LEU A 2 -4.49 38.37 4.80
N ASN A 3 -3.95 38.71 3.63
CA ASN A 3 -4.49 39.68 2.71
C ASN A 3 -5.42 38.97 1.72
N THR A 4 -6.70 39.33 1.75
CA THR A 4 -7.75 38.75 0.89
C THR A 4 -8.07 39.71 -0.26
N THR A 5 -8.86 39.27 -1.24
CA THR A 5 -9.42 40.16 -2.28
C THR A 5 -10.32 41.29 -1.72
N LYS A 6 -10.74 41.20 -0.46
CA LYS A 6 -11.53 42.21 0.26
C LYS A 6 -10.69 43.01 1.29
N GLY A 7 -9.36 42.84 1.30
CA GLY A 7 -8.43 43.50 2.21
C GLY A 7 -7.88 42.57 3.31
N LEU A 8 -7.15 43.17 4.25
CA LEU A 8 -6.48 42.46 5.36
C LEU A 8 -7.47 41.92 6.38
N LEU A 9 -7.42 40.61 6.65
CA LEU A 9 -8.22 39.97 7.69
C LEU A 9 -7.33 39.33 8.77
N ARG A 10 -7.62 39.70 10.03
CA ARG A 10 -6.96 39.22 11.24
C ARG A 10 -7.86 38.22 11.95
N GLY A 11 -7.33 37.04 12.26
CA GLY A 11 -8.05 35.94 12.89
C GLY A 11 -7.23 34.66 12.91
N CYS A 12 -7.74 33.62 13.57
CA CYS A 12 -7.24 32.25 13.44
C CYS A 12 -7.94 31.62 12.24
N TRP A 13 -7.19 31.34 11.16
CA TRP A 13 -7.76 30.72 9.95
C TRP A 13 -7.82 29.21 10.07
N GLY A 14 -6.81 28.63 10.71
CA GLY A 14 -6.81 27.25 11.14
C GLY A 14 -5.79 27.03 12.25
N LYS A 15 -6.05 25.99 13.04
CA LYS A 15 -5.28 25.59 14.20
C LYS A 15 -4.72 24.19 13.97
N PHE A 16 -3.41 24.04 14.18
CA PHE A 16 -2.78 22.74 14.35
C PHE A 16 -2.41 22.55 15.81
N THR A 17 -2.77 21.40 16.36
CA THR A 17 -2.41 20.96 17.71
C THR A 17 -1.55 19.71 17.55
N ALA A 18 -0.28 19.80 17.93
CA ALA A 18 0.63 18.66 17.90
C ALA A 18 0.23 17.65 18.97
N ASP A 19 0.09 16.38 18.58
CA ASP A 19 -0.13 15.28 19.52
C ASP A 19 1.23 14.72 19.96
N ALA A 20 2.17 14.52 19.02
CA ALA A 20 3.57 14.18 19.31
C ALA A 20 4.51 14.50 18.14
N PHE A 21 5.76 14.88 18.45
CA PHE A 21 6.89 14.86 17.52
C PHE A 21 7.97 13.91 18.05
N TYR A 22 8.40 12.98 17.21
CA TYR A 22 9.27 11.86 17.57
C TYR A 22 10.74 12.08 17.20
N ARG A 23 10.98 12.96 16.23
CA ARG A 23 12.33 13.34 15.77
C ARG A 23 12.31 14.75 15.19
N HIS A 24 13.48 15.37 15.13
CA HIS A 24 13.61 16.67 14.47
C HIS A 24 13.44 16.56 12.95
N PHE A 25 12.95 17.64 12.36
CA PHE A 25 12.99 17.86 10.91
C PHE A 25 14.46 17.93 10.44
N PRO A 26 14.74 17.72 9.14
CA PRO A 26 16.09 17.90 8.60
C PRO A 26 16.63 19.30 8.90
N ARG A 27 17.89 19.43 9.34
CA ARG A 27 18.46 20.68 9.88
C ARG A 27 18.36 21.90 8.95
N GLN A 28 18.26 21.67 7.65
CA GLN A 28 18.10 22.67 6.60
C GLN A 28 16.65 23.17 6.43
N VAL A 29 15.70 22.71 7.26
CA VAL A 29 14.26 23.02 7.19
C VAL A 29 13.83 23.80 8.44
N ASP A 30 13.21 24.97 8.24
CA ASP A 30 12.43 25.62 9.30
C ASP A 30 11.12 24.84 9.49
N ALA A 31 11.10 23.96 10.48
CA ALA A 31 9.93 23.13 10.81
C ALA A 31 8.65 23.95 11.01
N MET A 32 8.74 25.13 11.66
CA MET A 32 7.59 25.98 11.93
C MET A 32 7.11 26.75 10.69
N LYS A 33 7.97 26.98 9.70
CA LYS A 33 7.58 27.47 8.38
C LYS A 33 6.94 26.36 7.56
N THR A 34 7.59 25.20 7.46
CA THR A 34 7.11 24.05 6.67
C THR A 34 5.76 23.53 7.15
N ILE A 35 5.58 23.29 8.46
CA ILE A 35 4.30 22.88 9.05
C ILE A 35 3.19 23.88 8.68
N ARG A 36 3.45 25.18 8.86
CA ARG A 36 2.52 26.28 8.56
C ARG A 36 2.14 26.34 7.08
N HIS A 37 3.10 26.21 6.17
CA HIS A 37 2.86 26.28 4.72
C HIS A 37 2.05 25.07 4.26
N LEU A 38 2.41 23.87 4.73
CA LEU A 38 1.62 22.65 4.52
C LEU A 38 0.18 22.83 5.01
N ILE A 39 -0.04 23.33 6.24
CA ILE A 39 -1.40 23.58 6.78
C ILE A 39 -2.18 24.59 5.92
N LEU A 40 -1.56 25.68 5.45
CA LEU A 40 -2.24 26.68 4.62
C LEU A 40 -2.77 26.09 3.31
N HIS A 41 -2.02 25.20 2.67
CA HIS A 41 -2.46 24.50 1.46
C HIS A 41 -3.45 23.37 1.75
N VAL A 42 -3.25 22.61 2.83
CA VAL A 42 -4.18 21.54 3.28
C VAL A 42 -5.58 22.09 3.58
N LEU A 43 -5.67 23.29 4.16
CA LEU A 43 -6.92 23.98 4.44
C LEU A 43 -7.42 24.85 3.28
N ASP A 44 -6.75 24.78 2.12
CA ASP A 44 -7.11 25.52 0.89
C ASP A 44 -7.18 27.06 1.07
N ILE A 45 -6.52 27.57 2.11
CA ILE A 45 -6.56 28.99 2.51
C ILE A 45 -5.90 29.88 1.45
N THR A 46 -4.91 29.34 0.73
CA THR A 46 -4.17 30.02 -0.34
C THR A 46 -5.04 30.49 -1.50
N ARG A 47 -6.22 29.88 -1.73
CA ARG A 47 -7.20 30.37 -2.72
C ARG A 47 -7.84 31.70 -2.34
N TYR A 48 -7.92 31.99 -1.05
CA TYR A 48 -8.70 33.12 -0.51
C TYR A 48 -7.82 34.25 0.01
N ALA A 49 -6.58 33.94 0.42
CA ALA A 49 -5.74 34.90 1.08
C ALA A 49 -4.22 34.60 0.96
N VAL A 50 -3.43 35.65 0.73
CA VAL A 50 -1.96 35.62 0.72
C VAL A 50 -1.45 36.08 2.08
N ARG A 51 -0.39 35.48 2.61
CA ARG A 51 0.17 35.90 3.90
C ARG A 51 0.91 37.23 3.80
N GLU A 52 0.63 38.14 4.74
CA GLU A 52 1.34 39.40 4.86
C GLU A 52 2.76 39.17 5.39
N GLY A 53 3.76 39.76 4.73
CA GLY A 53 5.17 39.70 5.14
C GLY A 53 5.89 38.37 4.89
N GLU A 54 5.26 37.39 4.23
CA GLU A 54 5.87 36.09 3.96
C GLU A 54 5.26 35.46 2.71
N GLN A 55 6.08 35.23 1.68
CA GLN A 55 5.66 34.45 0.52
C GLN A 55 5.41 33.00 0.96
N VAL A 56 4.22 32.48 0.64
CA VAL A 56 3.88 31.07 0.83
C VAL A 56 4.64 30.26 -0.22
N GLU A 57 5.31 29.20 0.19
CA GLU A 57 6.01 28.29 -0.70
C GLU A 57 5.01 27.39 -1.43
N ASP A 58 5.35 27.00 -2.66
CA ASP A 58 4.52 26.10 -3.45
C ASP A 58 4.58 24.69 -2.86
N VAL A 59 3.44 24.24 -2.32
CA VAL A 59 3.24 22.89 -1.80
C VAL A 59 2.65 22.04 -2.91
N GLU A 60 3.25 20.88 -3.11
CA GLU A 60 2.87 19.93 -4.16
C GLU A 60 1.88 18.90 -3.60
N LEU A 61 0.81 18.57 -4.35
CA LEU A 61 -0.01 17.40 -4.05
C LEU A 61 0.73 16.16 -4.59
N LEU A 62 1.34 15.37 -3.69
CA LEU A 62 2.13 14.19 -4.04
C LEU A 62 1.27 12.98 -4.38
N GLY A 63 0.04 12.91 -3.85
CA GLY A 63 -0.88 11.81 -4.13
C GLY A 63 -2.17 11.87 -3.32
N GLU A 64 -3.13 11.05 -3.74
CA GLU A 64 -4.43 10.86 -3.10
C GLU A 64 -4.70 9.35 -3.03
N GLY A 65 -4.79 8.83 -1.81
CA GLY A 65 -5.13 7.44 -1.51
C GLY A 65 -6.56 7.33 -0.98
N SER A 66 -7.03 6.10 -0.73
CA SER A 66 -8.44 5.82 -0.40
C SER A 66 -8.99 6.59 0.81
N PHE A 67 -8.13 6.98 1.76
CA PHE A 67 -8.53 7.68 2.99
C PHE A 67 -7.74 8.98 3.25
N SER A 68 -6.88 9.42 2.33
CA SER A 68 -5.93 10.50 2.63
C SER A 68 -5.38 11.22 1.40
N LYS A 69 -4.93 12.46 1.61
CA LYS A 69 -4.16 13.24 0.64
C LYS A 69 -2.76 13.49 1.19
N VAL A 70 -1.74 13.43 0.33
CA VAL A 70 -0.34 13.62 0.72
C VAL A 70 0.20 14.88 0.04
N PHE A 71 0.68 15.82 0.84
CA PHE A 71 1.24 17.10 0.39
C PHE A 71 2.74 17.15 0.66
N GLY A 72 3.52 17.80 -0.21
CA GLY A 72 4.98 17.84 -0.15
C GLY A 72 5.54 19.25 -0.13
N LEU A 73 6.53 19.49 0.74
CA LEU A 73 7.29 20.74 0.80
C LEU A 73 8.75 20.46 1.18
N GLY A 74 9.67 20.76 0.26
CA GLY A 74 11.09 20.41 0.43
C GLY A 74 11.25 18.90 0.71
N PRO A 75 12.02 18.49 1.73
CA PRO A 75 12.21 17.08 2.10
C PRO A 75 11.11 16.53 3.03
N VAL A 76 9.98 17.23 3.19
CA VAL A 76 8.88 16.85 4.10
C VAL A 76 7.62 16.53 3.29
N ALA A 77 6.90 15.50 3.70
CA ALA A 77 5.54 15.22 3.29
C ALA A 77 4.57 15.28 4.50
N ALA A 78 3.31 15.59 4.23
CA ALA A 78 2.20 15.57 5.17
C ALA A 78 1.07 14.71 4.63
N LYS A 79 0.83 13.55 5.24
CA LYS A 79 -0.36 12.72 4.99
C LYS A 79 -1.52 13.26 5.83
N VAL A 80 -2.63 13.56 5.17
CA VAL A 80 -3.80 14.23 5.76
C VAL A 80 -5.03 13.35 5.63
N ILE A 81 -5.68 13.11 6.77
CA ILE A 81 -6.86 12.23 6.89
C ILE A 81 -8.00 13.09 7.45
N SER A 82 -9.09 13.22 6.69
CA SER A 82 -10.29 13.97 7.09
C SER A 82 -10.99 13.34 8.28
N GLU A 83 -11.64 14.11 9.16
CA GLU A 83 -12.44 13.57 10.27
C GLU A 83 -13.70 12.81 9.83
N ASN A 84 -14.05 12.89 8.54
CA ASN A 84 -15.07 12.05 7.91
C ASN A 84 -14.64 10.58 7.82
N GLU A 85 -13.34 10.29 7.91
CA GLU A 85 -12.81 8.94 7.91
C GLU A 85 -13.05 8.22 9.24
N ARG A 86 -13.08 6.89 9.18
CA ARG A 86 -13.37 6.08 10.38
C ARG A 86 -12.27 6.29 11.44
N PRO A 87 -12.62 6.36 12.75
CA PRO A 87 -11.63 6.58 13.82
C PRO A 87 -10.45 5.60 13.87
N TRP A 88 -10.58 4.41 13.29
CA TRP A 88 -9.48 3.45 13.19
C TRP A 88 -8.43 3.85 12.14
N VAL A 89 -8.81 4.50 11.03
CA VAL A 89 -7.89 4.95 9.97
C VAL A 89 -6.88 5.93 10.54
N HIS A 90 -7.36 6.94 11.27
CA HIS A 90 -6.51 7.91 11.96
C HIS A 90 -5.50 7.25 12.93
N ARG A 91 -5.91 6.19 13.64
CA ARG A 91 -5.02 5.45 14.55
C ARG A 91 -4.02 4.61 13.77
N ALA A 92 -4.47 3.87 12.76
CA ALA A 92 -3.62 2.99 11.97
C ALA A 92 -2.53 3.76 11.23
N ALA A 93 -2.87 4.86 10.54
CA ALA A 93 -1.89 5.69 9.84
C ALA A 93 -0.78 6.25 10.74
N VAL A 94 -1.09 6.51 12.01
CA VAL A 94 -0.09 6.93 13.02
C VAL A 94 0.67 5.71 13.56
N GLN A 95 -0.03 4.71 14.09
CA GLN A 95 0.57 3.57 14.79
C GLN A 95 1.39 2.67 13.86
N ASN A 96 0.83 2.31 12.70
CA ASN A 96 1.49 1.45 11.73
C ASN A 96 2.60 2.20 10.98
N GLY A 97 2.41 3.50 10.71
CA GLY A 97 3.45 4.37 10.17
C GLY A 97 4.66 4.47 11.09
N LEU A 98 4.44 4.60 12.40
CA LEU A 98 5.51 4.60 13.41
C LEU A 98 6.19 3.24 13.56
N LEU A 99 5.43 2.14 13.52
CA LEU A 99 6.01 0.80 13.50
C LEU A 99 6.94 0.61 12.29
N ALA A 100 6.49 1.03 11.10
CA ALA A 100 7.25 0.92 9.86
C ALA A 100 8.54 1.76 9.86
N ASP A 101 8.51 2.93 10.48
CA ASP A 101 9.68 3.79 10.71
C ASP A 101 10.67 3.16 11.70
N LEU A 102 10.18 2.68 12.86
CA LEU A 102 10.99 2.02 13.89
C LEU A 102 11.69 0.76 13.36
N HIS A 103 11.00 -0.04 12.54
CA HIS A 103 11.53 -1.25 11.92
C HIS A 103 12.29 -0.96 10.60
N GLY A 104 12.32 0.31 10.17
CA GLY A 104 13.13 0.82 9.06
C GLY A 104 12.68 0.40 7.65
N TYR A 105 11.46 -0.13 7.50
CA TYR A 105 10.89 -0.53 6.21
C TYR A 105 9.93 0.50 5.60
N GLY A 106 9.50 1.51 6.37
CA GLY A 106 8.68 2.64 5.93
C GLY A 106 9.37 4.00 6.00
N PRO A 107 8.65 5.10 5.68
CA PRO A 107 9.16 6.47 5.75
C PRO A 107 9.44 6.90 7.20
N ALA A 108 10.44 7.77 7.38
CA ALA A 108 10.70 8.41 8.67
C ALA A 108 9.54 9.35 9.06
N ILE A 109 8.93 9.13 10.22
CA ILE A 109 7.84 9.95 10.77
C ILE A 109 8.43 11.03 11.68
N PHE A 110 8.23 12.30 11.33
CA PHE A 110 8.62 13.44 12.15
C PHE A 110 7.69 13.60 13.34
N GLY A 111 6.38 13.51 13.13
CA GLY A 111 5.36 13.68 14.15
C GLY A 111 3.95 13.71 13.58
N HIS A 112 2.95 13.87 14.45
CA HIS A 112 1.56 13.97 14.06
C HIS A 112 0.78 14.93 14.96
N GLY A 113 -0.41 15.32 14.49
CA GLY A 113 -1.34 16.13 15.26
C GLY A 113 -2.69 16.29 14.59
N ARG A 114 -3.57 17.06 15.24
CA ARG A 114 -4.89 17.41 14.71
C ARG A 114 -4.86 18.79 14.08
N VAL A 115 -5.44 18.92 12.89
CA VAL A 115 -5.67 20.21 12.21
C VAL A 115 -7.16 20.52 12.19
N GLN A 116 -7.51 21.80 12.29
CA GLN A 116 -8.87 22.32 12.22
C GLN A 116 -8.86 23.67 11.47
N GLN A 117 -9.86 23.91 10.64
CA GLN A 117 -10.14 25.20 10.01
C GLN A 117 -11.16 25.95 10.86
N ASP A 118 -10.82 27.16 11.26
CA ASP A 118 -11.67 28.02 12.10
C ASP A 118 -12.33 29.15 11.28
N MET A 119 -11.78 29.50 10.11
CA MET A 119 -12.35 30.48 9.19
C MET A 119 -12.19 30.07 7.72
N GLY A 120 -13.19 30.41 6.90
CA GLY A 120 -13.15 30.22 5.43
C GLY A 120 -13.57 28.85 4.93
N GLY A 121 -13.85 27.89 5.81
CA GLY A 121 -14.29 26.55 5.46
C GLY A 121 -14.56 25.70 6.71
N HIS A 122 -14.90 24.43 6.52
CA HIS A 122 -15.09 23.45 7.59
C HIS A 122 -14.24 22.22 7.26
N PHE A 123 -13.03 22.18 7.80
CA PHE A 123 -12.15 21.01 7.72
C PHE A 123 -11.59 20.71 9.10
N ARG A 124 -11.50 19.43 9.44
CA ARG A 124 -10.77 18.94 10.61
C ARG A 124 -10.29 17.53 10.32
N GLY A 125 -9.15 17.15 10.91
CA GLY A 125 -8.50 15.90 10.55
C GLY A 125 -7.21 15.63 11.33
N THR A 126 -6.55 14.53 10.97
CA THR A 126 -5.18 14.20 11.43
C THR A 126 -4.19 14.53 10.33
N VAL A 127 -3.03 15.06 10.72
CA VAL A 127 -1.86 15.25 9.84
C VAL A 127 -0.71 14.45 10.41
N VAL A 128 -0.06 13.63 9.57
CA VAL A 128 1.18 12.91 9.86
C VAL A 128 2.29 13.51 9.00
N PHE A 129 3.30 14.10 9.64
CA PHE A 129 4.49 14.62 8.99
C PHE A 129 5.54 13.52 8.87
N MET A 130 6.04 13.30 7.66
CA MET A 130 7.01 12.25 7.32
C MET A 130 8.03 12.75 6.30
N GLU A 131 9.11 12.00 6.06
CA GLU A 131 10.05 12.33 4.99
C GLU A 131 9.37 12.31 3.62
N ARG A 132 9.78 13.20 2.72
CA ARG A 132 9.34 13.16 1.33
C ARG A 132 10.10 12.04 0.59
N LEU A 133 9.35 11.10 0.06
CA LEU A 133 9.83 10.08 -0.87
C LEU A 133 9.45 10.45 -2.32
N TYR A 134 10.02 9.76 -3.29
CA TYR A 134 9.86 10.04 -4.72
C TYR A 134 9.35 8.81 -5.47
N PRO A 135 8.65 8.95 -6.62
CA PRO A 135 8.22 7.80 -7.43
C PRO A 135 9.36 6.85 -7.79
N ALA A 136 9.06 5.57 -7.98
CA ALA A 136 10.06 4.58 -8.37
C ALA A 136 10.66 4.80 -9.77
N GLY A 137 10.01 5.59 -10.64
CA GLY A 137 10.47 5.84 -12.01
C GLY A 137 10.32 4.61 -12.92
N GLU A 138 10.75 4.76 -14.17
CA GLU A 138 10.68 3.70 -15.19
C GLU A 138 11.89 2.76 -15.15
N ASP A 139 13.05 3.25 -14.68
CA ASP A 139 14.27 2.47 -14.50
C ASP A 139 14.12 1.51 -13.29
N TRP A 140 13.73 0.27 -13.56
CA TRP A 140 13.62 -0.80 -12.55
C TRP A 140 14.71 -1.85 -12.73
N SER A 141 15.51 -2.09 -11.69
CA SER A 141 16.62 -3.05 -11.72
C SER A 141 16.34 -4.35 -10.95
N ASP A 142 17.15 -5.39 -11.20
CA ASP A 142 17.14 -6.60 -10.36
C ASP A 142 17.48 -6.28 -8.89
N THR A 143 18.40 -5.35 -8.65
CA THR A 143 18.74 -4.84 -7.32
C THR A 143 17.55 -4.17 -6.64
N ASP A 144 16.69 -3.47 -7.38
CA ASP A 144 15.45 -2.89 -6.84
C ASP A 144 14.45 -3.99 -6.45
N THR A 145 14.33 -5.02 -7.27
CA THR A 145 13.51 -6.19 -6.99
C THR A 145 13.95 -6.90 -5.71
N ASP A 146 15.26 -7.07 -5.52
CA ASP A 146 15.81 -7.70 -4.32
C ASP A 146 15.59 -6.83 -3.06
N HIS A 147 15.72 -5.51 -3.17
CA HIS A 147 15.38 -4.59 -2.07
C HIS A 147 13.89 -4.63 -1.70
N VAL A 148 12.99 -4.78 -2.68
CA VAL A 148 11.55 -4.92 -2.44
C VAL A 148 11.23 -6.25 -1.76
N LEU A 149 11.81 -7.37 -2.24
CA LEU A 149 11.67 -8.67 -1.59
C LEU A 149 12.20 -8.67 -0.16
N GLU A 150 13.36 -8.06 0.10
CA GLU A 150 13.91 -7.88 1.46
C GLU A 150 12.94 -7.07 2.35
N ALA A 151 12.35 -5.99 1.82
CA ALA A 151 11.41 -5.16 2.57
C ALA A 151 10.11 -5.92 2.92
N ILE A 152 9.55 -6.69 1.98
CA ILE A 152 8.34 -7.50 2.20
C ILE A 152 8.63 -8.61 3.24
N GLN A 153 9.79 -9.28 3.13
CA GLN A 153 10.24 -10.26 4.13
C GLN A 153 10.45 -9.69 5.53
N ARG A 154 10.81 -8.41 5.63
CA ARG A 154 10.92 -7.70 6.92
C ARG A 154 9.54 -7.38 7.48
N VAL A 155 8.61 -6.86 6.67
CA VAL A 155 7.23 -6.60 7.09
C VAL A 155 6.56 -7.88 7.60
N ALA A 156 6.71 -9.00 6.88
CA ALA A 156 6.09 -10.28 7.20
C ALA A 156 6.45 -10.84 8.59
N LYS A 157 7.59 -10.43 9.19
CA LYS A 157 7.96 -10.80 10.57
C LYS A 157 6.96 -10.24 11.58
N ASP A 158 6.48 -9.04 11.32
CA ASP A 158 5.64 -8.28 12.24
C ASP A 158 4.14 -8.39 11.86
N ALA A 159 3.82 -8.33 10.56
CA ALA A 159 2.45 -8.21 10.07
C ALA A 159 2.26 -8.53 8.58
N PHE A 160 0.99 -8.68 8.16
CA PHE A 160 0.57 -8.48 6.77
C PHE A 160 0.64 -6.98 6.43
N HIS A 161 1.12 -6.63 5.24
CA HIS A 161 1.05 -5.30 4.66
C HIS A 161 -0.37 -4.95 4.18
N ASN A 162 -1.09 -5.94 3.63
CA ASN A 162 -2.47 -5.86 3.12
C ASN A 162 -2.71 -4.95 1.90
N ASP A 163 -1.84 -3.97 1.62
CA ASP A 163 -1.96 -3.08 0.45
C ASP A 163 -0.68 -2.97 -0.40
N LEU A 164 -0.07 -4.10 -0.78
CA LEU A 164 1.09 -4.08 -1.69
C LEU A 164 0.64 -3.88 -3.15
N LYS A 165 1.14 -2.81 -3.76
CA LYS A 165 0.93 -2.44 -5.17
C LYS A 165 2.05 -1.49 -5.61
N MET A 166 2.32 -1.39 -6.92
CA MET A 166 3.41 -0.53 -7.43
C MET A 166 3.33 0.95 -6.99
N PRO A 167 2.15 1.59 -6.93
CA PRO A 167 2.03 2.96 -6.37
C PRO A 167 2.49 3.09 -4.92
N ASN A 168 2.49 2.00 -4.15
CA ASN A 168 2.93 1.94 -2.76
C ASN A 168 4.42 1.59 -2.62
N ILE A 169 5.20 1.66 -3.70
CA ILE A 169 6.66 1.56 -3.69
C ILE A 169 7.27 2.87 -4.19
N LEU A 170 7.96 3.57 -3.28
CA LEU A 170 8.64 4.83 -3.56
C LEU A 170 10.16 4.67 -3.33
N ARG A 171 10.96 5.65 -3.75
CA ARG A 171 12.42 5.66 -3.57
C ARG A 171 12.87 6.63 -2.47
N ARG A 172 13.72 6.14 -1.56
CA ARG A 172 14.54 6.92 -0.63
C ARG A 172 15.98 6.93 -1.16
N ARG A 173 16.46 8.08 -1.64
CA ARG A 173 17.82 8.24 -2.21
C ARG A 173 18.17 7.19 -3.28
N GLY A 174 17.21 6.88 -4.15
CA GLY A 174 17.36 5.87 -5.19
C GLY A 174 17.06 4.44 -4.76
N ARG A 175 16.98 4.08 -3.46
CA ARG A 175 16.59 2.72 -3.02
C ARG A 175 15.06 2.60 -2.85
N PRO A 176 14.40 1.53 -3.34
CA PRO A 176 12.97 1.28 -3.10
C PRO A 176 12.64 1.13 -1.62
N LEU A 177 11.42 1.53 -1.26
CA LEU A 177 10.86 1.52 0.08
C LEU A 177 9.34 1.36 -0.01
N LEU A 178 8.77 0.58 0.91
CA LEU A 178 7.33 0.37 0.98
C LEU A 178 6.65 1.55 1.71
N ILE A 179 5.42 1.87 1.33
CA ILE A 179 4.58 2.88 1.96
C ILE A 179 3.14 2.39 2.14
N ASP A 180 2.33 3.20 2.82
CA ASP A 180 0.89 3.01 3.02
C ASP A 180 0.48 1.82 3.89
N PHE A 181 1.08 1.76 5.08
CA PHE A 181 0.82 0.75 6.12
C PHE A 181 -0.53 0.92 6.85
N ASP A 182 -1.51 1.66 6.32
CA ASP A 182 -2.79 1.93 7.00
C ASP A 182 -3.62 0.66 7.24
N LEU A 183 -3.42 -0.37 6.42
CA LEU A 183 -4.06 -1.68 6.56
C LEU A 183 -3.18 -2.74 7.26
N LEU A 184 -1.95 -2.38 7.68
CA LEU A 184 -1.01 -3.31 8.30
C LEU A 184 -1.60 -3.95 9.56
N SER A 185 -1.46 -5.27 9.68
CA SER A 185 -2.09 -6.05 10.74
C SER A 185 -1.31 -7.34 11.06
N PRO A 186 -1.07 -7.69 12.34
CA PRO A 186 -0.33 -8.90 12.70
C PRO A 186 -1.01 -10.22 12.27
N PHE A 187 -2.34 -10.29 12.31
CA PHE A 187 -3.08 -11.55 12.10
C PHE A 187 -4.28 -11.43 11.17
N CYS A 188 -4.75 -10.21 10.87
CA CYS A 188 -5.89 -10.03 9.99
C CYS A 188 -5.42 -9.70 8.57
N VAL A 189 -5.88 -10.49 7.60
CA VAL A 189 -5.95 -10.01 6.22
C VAL A 189 -7.00 -8.91 6.14
N LYS A 190 -6.70 -7.81 5.45
CA LYS A 190 -7.57 -6.64 5.32
C LYS A 190 -7.70 -6.20 3.87
N VAL A 191 -8.93 -6.07 3.39
CA VAL A 191 -9.22 -5.56 2.05
C VAL A 191 -10.07 -4.29 2.17
N ALA A 192 -9.56 -3.16 1.70
CA ALA A 192 -10.32 -1.92 1.62
C ALA A 192 -11.29 -1.95 0.43
N VAL A 193 -12.58 -1.72 0.70
CA VAL A 193 -13.65 -1.67 -0.30
C VAL A 193 -14.42 -0.36 -0.12
N THR A 194 -14.09 0.63 -0.94
CA THR A 194 -14.61 2.00 -0.88
C THR A 194 -14.48 2.63 0.52
N SER A 195 -15.56 2.77 1.28
CA SER A 195 -15.60 3.33 2.64
C SER A 195 -15.63 2.27 3.75
N SER A 196 -15.36 1.00 3.41
CA SER A 196 -15.41 -0.16 4.30
C SER A 196 -14.12 -1.00 4.21
N CYS A 197 -13.92 -1.88 5.19
CA CYS A 197 -12.82 -2.85 5.18
C CYS A 197 -13.39 -4.22 5.54
N ILE A 198 -13.06 -5.24 4.74
CA ILE A 198 -13.33 -6.64 5.04
C ILE A 198 -12.08 -7.17 5.75
N GLU A 199 -12.26 -7.81 6.89
CA GLU A 199 -11.17 -8.35 7.71
C GLU A 199 -11.37 -9.85 7.95
N HIS A 200 -10.31 -10.63 7.75
CA HIS A 200 -10.29 -12.06 8.04
C HIS A 200 -9.16 -12.35 9.04
N ASP A 201 -9.52 -12.78 10.25
CA ASP A 201 -8.55 -13.07 11.31
C ASP A 201 -7.99 -14.50 11.17
N PHE A 202 -6.67 -14.60 11.01
CA PHE A 202 -5.93 -15.85 10.93
C PHE A 202 -5.19 -16.20 12.24
N ARG A 203 -5.40 -15.45 13.33
CA ARG A 203 -4.72 -15.66 14.61
C ARG A 203 -4.75 -17.12 15.08
N SER A 204 -5.94 -17.72 15.12
CA SER A 204 -6.14 -19.09 15.60
C SER A 204 -5.49 -20.18 14.74
N LEU A 205 -5.16 -19.85 13.48
CA LEU A 205 -4.42 -20.72 12.56
C LEU A 205 -2.91 -20.51 12.68
N LEU A 206 -2.46 -19.27 12.82
CA LEU A 206 -1.04 -18.90 12.73
C LEU A 206 -0.32 -18.98 14.08
N GLU A 207 -0.94 -18.56 15.20
CA GLU A 207 -0.32 -18.65 16.53
C GLU A 207 0.14 -20.10 16.87
N PRO A 208 -0.63 -21.17 16.58
CA PRO A 208 -0.17 -22.55 16.81
C PRO A 208 0.89 -23.04 15.81
N ALA A 209 0.94 -22.47 14.60
CA ALA A 209 1.91 -22.85 13.56
C ALA A 209 3.32 -22.28 13.81
N GLY A 210 3.45 -21.33 14.75
CA GLY A 210 4.72 -20.74 15.17
C GLY A 210 5.24 -19.63 14.26
N ASP A 211 6.22 -18.87 14.76
CA ASP A 211 6.66 -17.60 14.17
C ASP A 211 7.15 -17.73 12.72
N MET A 212 7.95 -18.74 12.42
CA MET A 212 8.49 -18.96 11.06
C MET A 212 7.38 -19.26 10.05
N CYS A 213 6.39 -20.06 10.44
CA CYS A 213 5.27 -20.40 9.56
C CYS A 213 4.32 -19.21 9.40
N THR A 214 4.06 -18.49 10.49
CA THR A 214 3.33 -17.21 10.51
C THR A 214 3.97 -16.18 9.57
N GLN A 215 5.29 -16.01 9.62
CA GLN A 215 6.04 -15.13 8.73
C GLN A 215 5.90 -15.56 7.27
N SER A 216 6.14 -16.84 6.96
CA SER A 216 6.01 -17.35 5.58
C SER A 216 4.60 -17.17 5.03
N PHE A 217 3.55 -17.34 5.85
CA PHE A 217 2.16 -17.16 5.42
C PHE A 217 1.82 -15.69 5.13
N ARG A 218 2.30 -14.75 5.97
CA ARG A 218 2.16 -13.31 5.71
C ARG A 218 2.87 -12.90 4.42
N GLU A 219 4.12 -13.34 4.24
CA GLU A 219 4.88 -13.08 3.02
C GLU A 219 4.17 -13.67 1.79
N PHE A 220 3.66 -14.90 1.89
CA PHE A 220 2.92 -15.56 0.82
C PHE A 220 1.67 -14.76 0.44
N TYR A 221 0.85 -14.36 1.42
CA TYR A 221 -0.37 -13.61 1.17
C TYR A 221 -0.08 -12.25 0.51
N ASP A 222 0.85 -11.48 1.07
CA ASP A 222 1.20 -10.14 0.59
C ASP A 222 1.82 -10.20 -0.82
N LEU A 223 2.73 -11.15 -1.09
CA LEU A 223 3.30 -11.36 -2.42
C LEU A 223 2.24 -11.80 -3.43
N PHE A 224 1.35 -12.69 -3.01
CA PHE A 224 0.27 -13.19 -3.85
C PHE A 224 -0.65 -12.02 -4.26
N ALA A 225 -1.15 -11.25 -3.29
CA ALA A 225 -1.97 -10.06 -3.55
C ALA A 225 -1.23 -9.05 -4.43
N PHE A 226 0.07 -8.84 -4.20
CA PHE A 226 0.87 -7.92 -5.01
C PHE A 226 0.96 -8.36 -6.47
N THR A 227 1.17 -9.66 -6.76
CA THR A 227 1.24 -10.16 -8.15
C THR A 227 -0.04 -9.92 -8.95
N LEU A 228 -1.22 -9.84 -8.32
CA LEU A 228 -2.48 -9.49 -9.00
C LEU A 228 -2.53 -8.04 -9.51
N THR A 229 -1.67 -7.16 -8.98
CA THR A 229 -1.58 -5.75 -9.39
C THR A 229 -0.47 -5.49 -10.42
N LEU A 230 0.36 -6.50 -10.70
CA LEU A 230 1.51 -6.39 -11.60
C LEU A 230 1.15 -6.81 -13.02
N GLN A 231 1.65 -6.05 -13.98
CA GLN A 231 1.91 -6.55 -15.32
C GLN A 231 3.26 -7.28 -15.29
N ASP A 232 3.42 -8.39 -16.00
CA ASP A 232 4.68 -9.14 -15.92
C ASP A 232 5.87 -8.35 -16.46
N CYS A 233 6.92 -8.44 -15.68
CA CYS A 233 8.17 -7.70 -15.68
C CYS A 233 9.16 -8.48 -14.82
N ALA A 234 10.42 -8.04 -14.73
CA ALA A 234 11.43 -8.71 -13.90
C ALA A 234 10.96 -8.92 -12.43
N LEU A 235 10.25 -7.93 -11.86
CA LEU A 235 9.67 -8.01 -10.53
C LEU A 235 8.66 -9.17 -10.41
N TYR A 236 7.64 -9.22 -11.26
CA TYR A 236 6.59 -10.24 -11.21
C TYR A 236 7.15 -11.67 -11.22
N ARG A 237 8.14 -11.96 -12.07
CA ARG A 237 8.76 -13.29 -12.16
C ARG A 237 9.53 -13.67 -10.89
N ARG A 238 10.22 -12.70 -10.28
CA ARG A 238 10.92 -12.89 -9.00
C ARG A 238 9.92 -13.11 -7.87
N LEU A 239 8.77 -12.43 -7.87
CA LEU A 239 7.69 -12.69 -6.91
C LEU A 239 7.08 -14.09 -7.08
N LEU A 240 6.77 -14.51 -8.32
CA LEU A 240 6.26 -15.87 -8.61
C LEU A 240 7.24 -16.96 -8.15
N ALA A 241 8.54 -16.79 -8.45
CA ALA A 241 9.56 -17.73 -8.00
C ALA A 241 9.60 -17.85 -6.47
N ARG A 242 9.43 -16.73 -5.74
CA ARG A 242 9.35 -16.75 -4.27
C ARG A 242 8.06 -17.39 -3.76
N LEU A 243 6.91 -17.14 -4.40
CA LEU A 243 5.63 -17.76 -4.05
C LEU A 243 5.68 -19.30 -4.17
N LEU A 244 6.32 -19.84 -5.20
CA LEU A 244 6.50 -21.29 -5.35
C LEU A 244 7.35 -21.92 -4.23
N VAL A 245 8.32 -21.18 -3.68
CA VAL A 245 9.11 -21.63 -2.53
C VAL A 245 8.28 -21.58 -1.25
N LEU A 246 7.54 -20.48 -1.03
CA LEU A 246 6.68 -20.30 0.15
C LEU A 246 5.54 -21.31 0.19
N TRP A 247 4.93 -21.63 -0.95
CA TRP A 247 3.88 -22.65 -1.06
C TRP A 247 4.32 -23.98 -0.42
N ARG A 248 5.47 -24.51 -0.84
CA ARG A 248 6.01 -25.78 -0.34
C ARG A 248 6.35 -25.77 1.15
N GLN A 249 6.59 -24.59 1.73
CA GLN A 249 6.82 -24.42 3.17
C GLN A 249 5.52 -24.38 3.99
N LEU A 250 4.41 -23.98 3.35
CA LEU A 250 3.10 -23.77 3.98
C LEU A 250 2.12 -24.92 3.74
N GLU A 251 2.37 -25.74 2.71
CA GLU A 251 1.49 -26.80 2.23
C GLU A 251 1.00 -27.73 3.35
N GLU A 252 1.90 -28.43 4.03
CA GLU A 252 1.56 -29.33 5.14
C GLU A 252 1.16 -28.60 6.44
N PRO A 253 1.89 -27.57 6.94
CA PRO A 253 1.60 -27.02 8.28
C PRO A 253 0.40 -26.06 8.33
N VAL A 254 -0.03 -25.48 7.21
CA VAL A 254 -1.08 -24.45 7.18
C VAL A 254 -2.14 -24.75 6.12
N LEU A 255 -1.75 -24.91 4.85
CA LEU A 255 -2.69 -24.96 3.72
C LEU A 255 -3.57 -26.24 3.78
N GLN A 256 -2.97 -27.41 4.02
CA GLN A 256 -3.72 -28.66 4.22
C GLN A 256 -4.64 -28.64 5.44
N PRO A 257 -4.22 -28.18 6.64
CA PRO A 257 -5.13 -27.96 7.77
C PRO A 257 -6.30 -27.03 7.46
N MET A 258 -6.07 -25.91 6.74
CA MET A 258 -7.17 -25.04 6.30
C MET A 258 -8.17 -25.80 5.46
N LEU A 259 -7.73 -26.55 4.44
CA LEU A 259 -8.61 -27.38 3.61
C LEU A 259 -9.38 -28.43 4.40
N ALA A 260 -8.73 -29.10 5.36
CA ALA A 260 -9.37 -30.14 6.17
C ALA A 260 -10.51 -29.60 7.05
N THR A 261 -10.48 -28.30 7.40
CA THR A 261 -11.57 -27.63 8.13
C THR A 261 -12.72 -27.14 7.25
N ILE A 262 -12.54 -27.11 5.92
CA ILE A 262 -13.56 -26.65 4.98
C ILE A 262 -14.32 -27.87 4.43
N GLY A 263 -15.59 -27.99 4.82
CA GLY A 263 -16.50 -28.94 4.19
C GLY A 263 -16.58 -28.71 2.67
N LEU A 264 -16.55 -29.78 1.87
CA LEU A 264 -16.58 -29.69 0.39
C LEU A 264 -17.84 -28.98 -0.12
N ASP A 265 -18.92 -29.04 0.66
CA ASP A 265 -20.20 -28.34 0.52
C ASP A 265 -20.11 -26.82 0.79
N LYS A 266 -19.17 -26.38 1.62
CA LYS A 266 -18.96 -24.96 1.97
C LYS A 266 -17.95 -24.24 1.09
N LEU A 267 -17.14 -24.96 0.30
CA LEU A 267 -16.27 -24.35 -0.71
C LEU A 267 -17.04 -23.47 -1.71
N SER A 268 -18.29 -23.85 -2.04
CA SER A 268 -19.20 -23.06 -2.88
C SER A 268 -19.89 -21.89 -2.18
N GLU A 269 -19.83 -21.81 -0.85
CA GLU A 269 -20.48 -20.76 -0.04
C GLU A 269 -19.48 -19.74 0.53
N MET A 270 -18.18 -20.04 0.52
CA MET A 270 -17.13 -19.17 1.07
C MET A 270 -16.80 -18.00 0.12
N PRO A 271 -17.13 -16.74 0.47
CA PRO A 271 -16.95 -15.59 -0.42
C PRO A 271 -15.52 -15.04 -0.33
N PHE A 272 -14.55 -15.80 -0.85
CA PHE A 272 -13.14 -15.39 -0.91
C PHE A 272 -12.68 -15.04 -2.34
N GLU A 273 -13.62 -14.64 -3.22
CA GLU A 273 -13.32 -13.86 -4.41
C GLU A 273 -12.97 -12.42 -4.02
N VAL A 274 -11.68 -12.14 -3.81
CA VAL A 274 -11.22 -10.75 -3.71
C VAL A 274 -11.04 -10.19 -5.12
N LEU A 275 -12.11 -9.60 -5.65
CA LEU A 275 -12.16 -9.04 -7.00
C LEU A 275 -11.48 -7.66 -7.04
N VAL A 276 -10.16 -7.65 -7.28
CA VAL A 276 -9.36 -6.43 -7.36
C VAL A 276 -9.68 -5.63 -8.64
N ARG A 277 -10.22 -4.42 -8.48
CA ARG A 277 -10.52 -3.50 -9.60
C ARG A 277 -9.32 -2.60 -9.95
N VAL A 278 -8.69 -2.86 -11.09
CA VAL A 278 -7.79 -1.96 -11.85
C VAL A 278 -8.16 -2.15 -13.34
N PRO A 279 -8.07 -1.13 -14.25
CA PRO A 279 -8.88 -1.12 -15.49
C PRO A 279 -8.29 -1.97 -16.64
N LEU A 280 -8.08 -3.26 -16.40
CA LEU A 280 -7.92 -4.32 -17.40
C LEU A 280 -8.79 -5.51 -16.96
N ARG A 281 -9.24 -6.34 -17.91
CA ARG A 281 -10.38 -7.25 -17.69
C ARG A 281 -10.08 -8.27 -16.57
N GLY A 282 -11.08 -8.43 -15.69
CA GLY A 282 -10.90 -8.93 -14.34
C GLY A 282 -10.69 -10.44 -14.21
N VAL A 283 -10.09 -10.79 -13.07
CA VAL A 283 -9.65 -12.15 -12.71
C VAL A 283 -9.86 -12.32 -11.22
N SER A 284 -10.81 -13.14 -10.83
CA SER A 284 -11.04 -13.46 -9.41
C SER A 284 -10.13 -14.59 -8.99
N VAL A 285 -9.23 -14.37 -8.04
CA VAL A 285 -8.48 -15.48 -7.43
C VAL A 285 -9.12 -15.89 -6.13
N CYS A 286 -9.44 -17.18 -6.01
CA CYS A 286 -9.81 -17.79 -4.74
C CYS A 286 -8.53 -18.04 -3.92
N LEU A 287 -8.39 -17.33 -2.80
CA LEU A 287 -7.25 -17.43 -1.89
C LEU A 287 -7.08 -18.81 -1.23
N LEU A 288 -8.03 -19.74 -1.43
CA LEU A 288 -8.03 -21.09 -0.87
C LEU A 288 -8.31 -22.20 -1.91
N ASP A 289 -8.09 -21.93 -3.21
CA ASP A 289 -8.00 -23.03 -4.18
C ASP A 289 -6.64 -23.74 -4.06
N LEU A 290 -6.57 -24.62 -3.07
CA LEU A 290 -5.37 -25.38 -2.74
C LEU A 290 -5.37 -26.76 -3.44
N ARG A 291 -6.02 -26.85 -4.61
CA ARG A 291 -5.98 -28.00 -5.53
C ARG A 291 -5.31 -27.69 -6.87
N GLY A 292 -4.81 -26.47 -7.07
CA GLY A 292 -3.86 -26.14 -8.14
C GLY A 292 -4.45 -25.46 -9.38
N ASN A 293 -5.58 -24.75 -9.28
CA ASN A 293 -6.03 -23.87 -10.35
C ASN A 293 -5.25 -22.54 -10.33
N LEU A 294 -4.60 -22.17 -11.45
CA LEU A 294 -3.84 -20.91 -11.69
C LEU A 294 -4.80 -19.75 -12.12
N PHE A 295 -4.43 -18.50 -12.50
CA PHE A 295 -5.42 -17.40 -12.78
C PHE A 295 -5.07 -16.37 -13.90
N VAL A 296 -6.04 -15.87 -14.73
CA VAL A 296 -5.88 -15.25 -16.11
C VAL A 296 -6.40 -13.83 -16.44
N HIS A 297 -5.54 -12.95 -16.95
CA HIS A 297 -5.73 -11.49 -17.20
C HIS A 297 -5.79 -11.02 -18.70
N THR A 298 -6.78 -11.37 -19.53
CA THR A 298 -6.82 -10.88 -20.94
C THR A 298 -7.21 -9.41 -21.07
N ALA A 299 -6.23 -8.53 -21.27
CA ALA A 299 -6.40 -7.07 -21.39
C ALA A 299 -7.45 -6.62 -22.43
N GLU A 300 -7.39 -7.14 -23.66
CA GLU A 300 -8.19 -6.68 -24.80
C GLU A 300 -8.66 -7.86 -25.68
N ALA A 301 -9.69 -7.62 -26.51
CA ALA A 301 -10.44 -8.61 -27.33
C ALA A 301 -11.29 -9.64 -26.54
N GLY A 302 -12.49 -9.95 -27.06
CA GLY A 302 -13.49 -10.82 -26.42
C GLY A 302 -13.19 -12.32 -26.54
N ASP A 303 -14.24 -13.16 -26.41
CA ASP A 303 -14.20 -14.63 -26.19
C ASP A 303 -13.38 -15.48 -27.17
N ALA A 304 -12.81 -14.89 -28.24
CA ALA A 304 -11.90 -15.54 -29.17
C ALA A 304 -10.42 -15.60 -28.71
N ALA A 305 -10.03 -14.88 -27.66
CA ALA A 305 -8.64 -14.78 -27.19
C ALA A 305 -8.22 -15.88 -26.18
N ILE A 306 -8.67 -17.12 -26.40
CA ILE A 306 -8.35 -18.29 -25.56
C ILE A 306 -7.76 -19.39 -26.47
N PRO A 307 -6.48 -19.79 -26.33
CA PRO A 307 -5.95 -20.93 -27.07
C PRO A 307 -6.72 -22.20 -26.70
N ALA A 308 -7.24 -22.93 -27.69
CA ALA A 308 -8.13 -24.07 -27.46
C ALA A 308 -7.51 -25.16 -26.55
N ALA A 309 -6.19 -25.35 -26.61
CA ALA A 309 -5.47 -26.30 -25.74
C ALA A 309 -5.53 -25.94 -24.23
N CYS A 310 -5.80 -24.68 -23.87
CA CYS A 310 -6.00 -24.28 -22.48
C CYS A 310 -7.37 -24.69 -21.93
N LEU A 311 -8.31 -25.10 -22.78
CA LEU A 311 -9.65 -25.56 -22.38
C LEU A 311 -9.67 -27.04 -21.96
N GLU A 312 -8.58 -27.78 -22.21
CA GLU A 312 -8.48 -29.22 -21.93
C GLU A 312 -7.59 -29.55 -20.71
N LEU A 313 -7.06 -28.54 -20.00
CA LEU A 313 -6.34 -28.72 -18.74
C LEU A 313 -7.31 -28.61 -17.55
N PRO A 314 -7.56 -29.69 -16.78
CA PRO A 314 -8.55 -29.69 -15.69
C PRO A 314 -8.09 -28.96 -14.40
N GLN A 315 -6.96 -28.26 -14.43
CA GLN A 315 -6.35 -27.56 -13.30
C GLN A 315 -5.94 -26.12 -13.67
N LEU A 316 -6.82 -25.41 -14.41
CA LEU A 316 -6.50 -24.12 -15.01
C LEU A 316 -7.61 -23.09 -14.75
N VAL A 317 -7.30 -22.05 -14.00
CA VAL A 317 -7.53 -20.68 -14.50
C VAL A 317 -6.13 -20.20 -14.98
N ARG A 318 -5.99 -19.27 -15.94
CA ARG A 318 -5.01 -19.46 -17.07
C ARG A 318 -3.70 -18.58 -17.20
N SER A 319 -3.55 -17.46 -16.49
CA SER A 319 -2.48 -16.41 -16.61
C SER A 319 -2.37 -15.62 -17.91
N ASN A 320 -2.04 -14.32 -17.81
CA ASN A 320 -1.77 -13.42 -18.93
C ASN A 320 -0.75 -12.32 -18.57
N GLY A 321 0.22 -12.15 -19.46
CA GLY A 321 1.38 -11.29 -19.27
C GLY A 321 2.53 -12.08 -18.64
N VAL A 322 3.75 -12.10 -19.17
CA VAL A 322 4.37 -11.40 -20.32
C VAL A 322 5.42 -12.34 -20.93
N TYR A 323 5.75 -12.07 -22.19
CA TYR A 323 6.74 -12.79 -22.97
C TYR A 323 8.15 -12.22 -22.72
N TRP A 324 9.17 -13.07 -22.56
CA TRP A 324 10.59 -12.69 -22.77
C TRP A 324 11.36 -13.94 -23.25
N PRO A 325 12.45 -13.81 -24.02
CA PRO A 325 12.70 -14.71 -25.14
C PRO A 325 13.31 -16.04 -24.71
N ALA A 326 12.96 -17.08 -25.45
CA ALA A 326 13.63 -18.37 -25.38
C ALA A 326 15.12 -18.22 -25.73
N GLN A 327 15.99 -18.62 -24.81
CA GLN A 327 17.37 -18.99 -25.16
C GLN A 327 17.51 -20.51 -25.12
N ALA A 328 17.64 -21.06 -26.33
CA ALA A 328 18.57 -22.12 -26.70
C ALA A 328 18.76 -23.32 -25.77
N GLU A 329 18.08 -24.42 -26.10
CA GLU A 329 18.57 -25.81 -26.06
C GLU A 329 17.77 -26.59 -27.14
N ALA A 330 18.30 -27.58 -27.86
CA ALA A 330 19.67 -28.06 -28.00
C ALA A 330 19.86 -28.77 -29.36
N VAL A 331 21.10 -29.19 -29.63
CA VAL A 331 21.47 -30.08 -30.74
C VAL A 331 20.81 -31.46 -30.59
N SER A 332 20.09 -31.94 -31.61
CA SER A 332 20.41 -33.19 -32.36
C SER A 332 19.24 -33.69 -33.23
N THR A 333 19.44 -33.67 -34.55
CA THR A 333 19.70 -34.85 -35.41
C THR A 333 20.36 -34.36 -36.69
#